data_AF-A0A426X7S7-F1
#
_entry.id   AF-A0A426X7S7-F1
#
_cell.length_a   1.000
_cell.length_b   1.000
_cell.length_c   1.000
_cell.angle_alpha   90.00
_cell.angle_beta   90.00
_cell.angle_gamma   90.00
#
_symmetry.space_group_name_H-M   'P 1'
#
loop_
_entity.id
_entity.type
_entity.pdbx_description
1 polymer ?
#
loop_
_entity_poly.entity_id
_entity_poly.type
_entity_poly.pdbx_seq_one_letter_code
_entity_poly.pdbx_strand_id
1 'polypeptide(L)'
;TEAVLPPEVVFPTLRIQMHDEEASNQQLHENLDLLEEKRAEAHLRTLSYKKAIARLYNHRVRPCFIKTDDLILRKAEVSDPTRSRE
;
A
#
# COMPACT_ATOMS: atom_id res chain seq x y z
N THR A 1 -55.24 19.98 -35.21
CA THR A 1 -55.27 20.25 -33.77
C THR A 1 -53.90 19.93 -33.22
N GLU A 2 -53.19 20.94 -32.73
CA GLU A 2 -51.84 20.78 -32.19
C GLU A 2 -51.93 20.10 -30.82
N ALA A 3 -51.22 18.99 -30.66
CA ALA A 3 -51.22 18.21 -29.43
C ALA A 3 -50.19 18.79 -28.46
N VAL A 4 -50.65 19.31 -27.32
CA VAL A 4 -49.78 19.84 -26.25
C VAL A 4 -49.60 18.74 -25.19
N LEU A 5 -48.34 18.42 -24.87
CA LEU A 5 -48.00 17.44 -23.85
C LEU A 5 -48.33 17.99 -22.46
N PRO A 6 -48.95 17.19 -21.57
CA PRO A 6 -49.18 17.62 -20.19
C PRO A 6 -47.85 17.75 -19.44
N PRO A 7 -47.79 18.64 -18.43
CA PRO A 7 -46.60 18.81 -17.61
C PRO A 7 -46.22 17.49 -16.91
N GLU A 8 -44.92 17.18 -16.91
CA GLU A 8 -44.39 15.97 -16.29
C GLU A 8 -44.64 16.01 -14.77
N VAL A 9 -45.45 15.06 -14.28
CA VAL A 9 -45.69 14.87 -12.86
C VAL A 9 -44.74 13.79 -12.35
N VAL A 10 -43.76 14.18 -11.53
CA VAL A 10 -42.82 13.24 -10.93
C VAL A 10 -43.42 12.70 -9.62
N PHE A 11 -43.63 11.39 -9.54
CA PHE A 11 -44.01 10.72 -8.31
C PHE A 11 -42.74 10.27 -7.55
N PRO A 12 -42.53 10.70 -6.30
CA PRO A 12 -41.40 10.22 -5.53
C PRO A 12 -41.53 8.72 -5.29
N THR A 13 -40.43 8.00 -5.54
CA THR A 13 -40.37 6.55 -5.28
C THR A 13 -40.35 6.30 -3.76
N LEU A 14 -40.76 5.10 -3.35
CA LEU A 14 -40.73 4.69 -1.93
C LEU A 14 -39.35 4.90 -1.28
N ARG A 15 -38.27 4.72 -2.05
CA ARG A 15 -36.90 4.96 -1.58
C ARG A 15 -36.68 6.41 -1.15
N ILE A 16 -37.19 7.37 -1.90
CA ILE A 16 -37.08 8.80 -1.60
C ILE A 16 -37.98 9.15 -0.41
N GLN A 17 -39.19 8.58 -0.38
CA GLN A 17 -40.13 8.84 0.72
C GLN A 17 -39.67 8.30 2.07
N MET A 18 -38.97 7.15 2.07
CA MET A 18 -38.44 6.50 3.28
C MET A 18 -36.97 6.84 3.54
N HIS A 19 -36.37 7.75 2.77
CA HIS A 19 -34.96 8.11 2.93
C HIS A 19 -34.79 8.94 4.21
N ASP A 20 -33.99 8.42 5.14
CA ASP A 20 -33.52 9.15 6.30
C ASP A 20 -32.08 9.57 6.06
N GLU A 21 -31.90 10.87 5.83
CA GLU A 21 -30.59 11.46 5.53
C GLU A 21 -29.66 11.42 6.76
N GLU A 22 -30.20 11.60 7.97
CA GLU A 22 -29.40 11.58 9.20
C GLU A 22 -28.86 10.17 9.45
N ALA A 23 -29.72 9.15 9.36
CA ALA A 23 -29.32 7.76 9.51
C ALA A 23 -28.31 7.31 8.45
N SER A 24 -28.52 7.70 7.18
CA SER A 24 -27.59 7.38 6.09
C SER A 24 -26.22 8.03 6.32
N ASN A 25 -26.19 9.30 6.73
CA ASN A 25 -24.94 9.99 7.01
C ASN A 25 -24.22 9.39 8.23
N GLN A 26 -24.95 9.04 9.29
CA GLN A 26 -24.37 8.38 10.46
C GLN A 26 -23.73 7.04 10.08
N GLN A 27 -24.44 6.20 9.31
CA GLN A 27 -23.90 4.93 8.83
C GLN A 27 -22.67 5.15 7.92
N LEU A 28 -22.67 6.20 7.10
CA LEU A 28 -21.51 6.56 6.30
C LEU A 28 -20.29 6.91 7.17
N HIS A 29 -20.49 7.72 8.21
CA HIS A 29 -19.44 8.08 9.16
C HIS A 29 -18.85 6.83 9.85
N GLU A 30 -19.70 5.96 10.39
CA GLU A 30 -19.26 4.72 11.06
C GLU A 30 -18.44 3.82 10.12
N ASN A 31 -18.85 3.70 8.86
CA ASN A 31 -18.11 2.94 7.86
C ASN A 31 -16.73 3.55 7.56
N LEU A 32 -16.62 4.87 7.51
CA LEU A 32 -15.35 5.57 7.28
C LEU A 32 -14.40 5.40 8.46
N ASP A 33 -14.91 5.53 9.68
CA ASP A 33 -14.12 5.37 10.91
C ASP A 33 -13.54 3.95 10.99
N LEU A 34 -14.36 2.93 10.72
CA LEU A 34 -13.89 1.54 10.69
C LEU A 34 -12.76 1.33 9.67
N LEU A 35 -12.85 1.94 8.49
CA LEU A 35 -11.81 1.85 7.47
C LEU A 35 -10.52 2.54 7.92
N GLU A 36 -10.64 3.70 8.57
CA GLU A 36 -9.50 4.44 9.11
C GLU A 36 -8.77 3.64 10.20
N GLU A 37 -9.50 3.06 11.16
CA GLU A 37 -8.94 2.19 12.19
C GLU A 37 -8.15 1.02 11.59
N LYS A 38 -8.71 0.35 10.58
CA LYS A 38 -8.04 -0.76 9.89
C LYS A 38 -6.77 -0.32 9.18
N ARG A 39 -6.77 0.86 8.54
CA ARG A 39 -5.56 1.42 7.92
C ARG A 39 -4.52 1.76 8.98
N ALA A 40 -4.91 2.39 10.09
CA ALA A 40 -4.00 2.74 11.17
C ALA A 40 -3.33 1.48 11.77
N GLU A 41 -4.10 0.41 11.99
CA GLU A 41 -3.59 -0.86 12.47
C GLU A 41 -2.58 -1.48 11.47
N ALA A 42 -2.93 -1.50 10.17
CA ALA A 42 -2.04 -2.00 9.12
C ALA A 42 -0.74 -1.17 9.01
N HIS A 43 -0.82 0.15 9.18
CA HIS A 43 0.33 1.04 9.23
C HIS A 43 1.23 0.75 10.42
N LEU A 44 0.67 0.56 11.61
CA LEU A 44 1.43 0.22 12.82
C LEU A 44 2.17 -1.10 12.64
N ARG A 45 1.49 -2.13 12.12
CA ARG A 45 2.11 -3.43 11.79
C ARG A 45 3.25 -3.27 10.78
N THR A 46 3.03 -2.49 9.72
CA THR A 46 4.08 -2.23 8.71
C THR A 46 5.31 -1.55 9.32
N LEU A 47 5.10 -0.55 10.19
CA LEU A 47 6.20 0.13 10.89
C LEU A 47 6.95 -0.81 11.83
N SER A 48 6.25 -1.68 12.56
CA SER A 48 6.89 -2.65 13.45
C SER A 48 7.75 -3.66 12.67
N TYR A 49 7.24 -4.18 11.55
CA TYR A 49 7.99 -5.06 10.65
C TYR A 49 9.23 -4.38 10.08
N LYS A 50 9.10 -3.16 9.54
CA LYS A 50 10.23 -2.39 9.01
C LYS A 50 11.30 -2.17 10.07
N LYS A 51 10.90 -1.83 11.29
CA LYS A 51 11.82 -1.65 12.43
C LYS A 51 12.54 -2.95 12.79
N ALA A 52 11.83 -4.08 12.82
CA ALA A 52 12.42 -5.39 13.08
C ALA A 52 13.44 -5.79 12.01
N ILE A 53 13.10 -5.59 10.74
CA ILE A 53 14.00 -5.87 9.59
C ILE A 53 15.23 -4.97 9.66
N ALA A 54 15.07 -3.67 9.91
CA ALA A 54 16.18 -2.74 10.04
C ALA A 54 17.13 -3.14 11.18
N ARG A 55 16.58 -3.56 12.33
CA ARG A 55 17.40 -4.09 13.45
C ARG A 55 18.18 -5.33 13.06
N LEU A 56 17.54 -6.30 12.40
CA LEU A 56 18.19 -7.53 11.95
C LEU A 56 19.31 -7.23 10.95
N TYR A 57 19.03 -6.36 9.97
CA TYR A 57 20.02 -5.92 9.00
C TYR A 57 21.19 -5.23 9.68
N ASN A 58 20.94 -4.21 10.50
CA ASN A 58 22.00 -3.48 11.21
C ASN A 58 22.83 -4.38 12.14
N HIS A 59 22.22 -5.41 12.75
CA HIS A 59 22.95 -6.39 13.53
C HIS A 59 23.85 -7.29 12.66
N ARG A 60 23.40 -7.68 11.47
CA ARG A 60 24.17 -8.53 10.54
C ARG A 60 25.26 -7.73 9.82
N VAL A 61 24.97 -6.48 9.48
CA VAL A 61 25.87 -5.53 8.82
C VAL A 61 26.64 -4.75 9.89
N ARG A 62 27.09 -5.44 10.95
CA ARG A 62 28.11 -4.90 11.84
C ARG A 62 29.20 -4.27 10.97
N PRO A 63 29.69 -3.06 11.27
CA PRO A 63 30.83 -2.49 10.58
C PRO A 63 31.98 -3.47 10.70
N CYS A 64 32.20 -4.27 9.65
CA CYS A 64 33.37 -5.11 9.54
C CYS A 64 34.48 -4.14 9.14
N PHE A 65 35.24 -3.68 10.12
CA PHE A 65 36.46 -2.92 9.87
C PHE A 65 37.47 -3.90 9.27
N ILE A 66 37.42 -4.04 7.96
CA ILE A 66 38.44 -4.79 7.21
C ILE A 66 39.70 -3.95 7.26
N LYS A 67 40.69 -4.39 8.05
CA LYS A 67 42.01 -3.77 8.06
C LYS A 67 42.78 -4.25 6.84
N THR A 68 43.83 -3.52 6.46
CA THR A 68 44.71 -3.90 5.35
C THR A 68 45.28 -5.32 5.53
N ASP A 69 45.47 -5.77 6.77
CA ASP A 69 45.96 -7.12 7.11
C ASP A 69 44.89 -8.22 7.03
N ASP A 70 43.60 -7.87 7.00
CA ASP A 70 42.48 -8.80 6.84
C ASP A 70 42.19 -9.13 5.35
N LEU A 71 42.77 -8.35 4.43
CA LEU A 71 42.60 -8.50 2.99
C LEU A 71 43.55 -9.57 2.46
N ILE A 72 43.01 -10.73 2.09
CA ILE A 72 43.75 -11.79 1.42
C ILE A 72 43.42 -11.78 -0.07
N LEU A 73 44.43 -11.64 -0.92
CA LEU A 73 44.25 -11.66 -2.37
C LEU A 73 43.90 -13.09 -2.83
N ARG A 74 42.61 -13.35 -3.11
CA ARG A 74 42.20 -14.58 -3.79
C ARG A 74 42.50 -14.44 -5.28
N LYS A 75 43.35 -15.34 -5.81
CA LYS A 75 43.52 -15.52 -7.25
C LYS A 75 42.16 -15.88 -7.85
N ALA A 76 41.54 -14.94 -8.55
CA ALA A 76 40.45 -15.26 -9.46
C ALA A 76 41.12 -15.82 -10.73
N GLU A 77 40.80 -17.06 -11.09
CA GLU A 77 41.06 -17.51 -12.46
C GLU A 77 40.21 -16.63 -13.36
N VAL A 78 40.85 -15.64 -13.98
CA VAL A 78 40.29 -14.93 -15.11
C VAL A 78 40.08 -16.01 -16.16
N SER A 79 38.83 -16.40 -16.39
CA SER A 79 38.50 -17.10 -17.63
C SER A 79 38.89 -16.14 -18.74
N ASP A 80 40.03 -16.42 -19.37
CA ASP A 80 40.63 -15.56 -20.37
C ASP A 80 39.62 -15.42 -21.51
N PRO A 81 38.96 -14.26 -21.68
CA PRO A 81 37.90 -14.10 -22.67
C PRO A 81 38.46 -14.15 -24.10
N THR A 82 39.78 -14.27 -24.24
CA THR A 82 40.52 -14.28 -25.50
C THR A 82 40.62 -15.68 -26.14
N ARG A 83 40.20 -16.76 -25.47
CA ARG A 83 40.35 -18.14 -25.99
C ARG A 83 39.19 -18.64 -26.86
N SER A 84 38.25 -17.78 -27.27
CA SER A 84 37.13 -18.14 -28.17
C SER A 84 37.27 -17.53 -29.56
N ARG A 85 38.41 -17.73 -30.21
CA ARG A 85 38.56 -17.61 -31.66
C ARG A 85 39.47 -18.71 -32.20
N GLU A 86 38.86 -19.87 -32.41
CA GLU A 86 39.24 -20.82 -33.46
C GLU A 86 38.06 -20.96 -34.42
#